data_AF-A0AAV6CR84-F1
#
_entry.id   AF-A0AAV6CR84-F1
#
_cell.length_a   1.000
_cell.length_b   1.000
_cell.length_c   1.000
_cell.angle_alpha   90.00
_cell.angle_beta   90.00
_cell.angle_gamma   90.00
#
_symmetry.space_group_name_H-M   'P 1'
#
loop_
_entity.id
_entity.type
_entity.pdbx_description
1 polymer ?
#
loop_
_entity_poly.entity_id
_entity_poly.type
_entity_poly.pdbx_seq_one_letter_code
_entity_poly.pdbx_strand_id
1 'polypeptide(L)'
;MPNYFEVFGLPRKLSLELQELQRRFYDLSRRHHPDFHQTADALAQAASLEASALVNRAYRTLRDPLARVEYVVALEEGREVREETSAKPKPPVDLLAEMLEVQEALQEAKSEGLTAEAAERLRTERDRLEARRRAEETAVTEAAAEWDSAVDRGADRQPLVDRFKQRLAARAYLRTVIDDLSQALGEDAETHVAHRRH
;
A
#
# COMPACT_ATOMS: atom_id res chain seq x y z
N MET A 1 19.71 3.23 -9.82
CA MET A 1 19.03 4.50 -9.48
C MET A 1 19.01 4.64 -7.97
N PRO A 2 19.09 5.86 -7.42
CA PRO A 2 18.94 6.06 -5.98
C PRO A 2 17.54 5.61 -5.51
N ASN A 3 17.45 5.08 -4.29
CA ASN A 3 16.15 4.82 -3.67
C ASN A 3 15.49 6.13 -3.21
N TYR A 4 14.21 6.09 -2.85
CA TYR A 4 13.42 7.27 -2.51
C TYR A 4 13.93 7.99 -1.26
N PHE A 5 14.49 7.26 -0.29
CA PHE A 5 15.12 7.88 0.87
C PHE A 5 16.38 8.66 0.46
N GLU A 6 17.20 8.09 -0.44
CA GLU A 6 18.38 8.75 -1.00
C GLU A 6 18.03 9.97 -1.85
N VAL A 7 16.92 9.95 -2.60
CA VAL A 7 16.42 11.13 -3.36
C VAL A 7 16.24 12.33 -2.44
N PHE A 8 15.68 12.11 -1.25
CA PHE A 8 15.51 13.18 -0.26
C PHE A 8 16.68 13.29 0.72
N GLY A 9 17.72 12.45 0.65
CA GLY A 9 18.80 12.40 1.66
C GLY A 9 18.30 12.08 3.08
N LEU A 10 17.25 11.29 3.20
CA LEU A 10 16.66 10.85 4.46
C LEU A 10 17.20 9.47 4.86
N PRO A 11 17.26 9.14 6.16
CA PRO A 11 17.54 7.77 6.58
C PRO A 11 16.38 6.85 6.17
N ARG A 12 16.66 5.56 6.01
CA ARG A 12 15.66 4.51 5.68
C ARG A 12 14.80 4.15 6.90
N LYS A 13 14.19 5.17 7.50
CA LYS A 13 13.33 5.09 8.67
C LYS A 13 11.86 5.16 8.27
N LEU A 14 11.02 4.46 9.02
CA LEU A 14 9.58 4.47 8.88
C LEU A 14 8.92 5.59 9.68
N SER A 15 9.55 6.17 10.70
CA SER A 15 9.04 7.38 11.38
C SER A 15 9.69 8.62 10.79
N LEU A 16 9.13 9.11 9.67
CA LEU A 16 9.59 10.34 9.02
C LEU A 16 8.85 11.57 9.53
N GLU A 17 9.60 12.65 9.75
CA GLU A 17 9.08 14.00 9.94
C GLU A 17 8.49 14.52 8.62
N LEU A 18 7.16 14.51 8.52
CA LEU A 18 6.45 14.87 7.27
C LEU A 18 6.72 16.30 6.81
N GLN A 19 6.95 17.23 7.75
CA GLN A 19 7.28 18.62 7.43
C GLN A 19 8.64 18.72 6.74
N GLU A 20 9.62 17.95 7.20
CA GLU A 20 10.95 17.92 6.58
C GLU A 20 10.89 17.24 5.20
N LEU A 21 10.15 16.13 5.08
CA LEU A 21 9.90 15.50 3.77
C LEU A 21 9.27 16.48 2.78
N GLN A 22 8.25 17.22 3.21
CA GLN A 22 7.55 18.20 2.38
C GLN A 22 8.47 19.36 1.97
N ARG A 23 9.30 19.88 2.90
CA ARG A 23 10.28 20.93 2.60
C ARG A 23 11.27 20.47 1.52
N ARG A 24 11.85 19.28 1.68
CA ARG A 24 12.78 18.70 0.69
C ARG A 24 12.12 18.44 -0.66
N PHE A 25 10.86 18.02 -0.65
CA PHE A 25 10.06 17.87 -1.87
C PHE A 25 9.92 19.18 -2.63
N TYR A 26 9.57 20.29 -1.97
CA TYR A 26 9.47 21.59 -2.65
C TYR A 26 10.82 22.07 -3.17
N ASP A 27 11.90 21.90 -2.41
CA ASP A 27 13.23 22.30 -2.82
C ASP A 27 13.69 21.53 -4.08
N LEU A 28 13.48 20.21 -4.12
CA LEU A 28 13.82 19.38 -5.28
C LEU A 28 12.90 19.63 -6.47
N SER A 29 11.60 19.78 -6.25
CA SER A 29 10.63 20.05 -7.31
C SER A 29 10.94 21.36 -8.03
N ARG A 30 11.39 22.39 -7.30
CA ARG A 30 11.83 23.65 -7.90
C ARG A 30 13.11 23.50 -8.71
N ARG A 31 14.08 22.70 -8.24
CA ARG A 31 15.35 22.47 -8.95
C ARG A 31 15.20 21.68 -10.24
N HIS A 32 14.25 20.74 -10.27
CA HIS A 32 14.05 19.84 -11.40
C HIS A 32 12.86 20.21 -12.29
N HIS A 33 12.18 21.33 -12.00
CA HIS A 33 10.96 21.71 -12.71
C HIS A 33 11.22 21.85 -14.21
N PRO A 34 10.44 21.18 -15.07
CA PRO A 34 10.66 21.19 -16.52
C PRO A 34 10.57 22.61 -17.11
N ASP A 35 9.85 23.53 -16.45
CA ASP A 35 9.78 24.94 -16.87
C ASP A 35 11.13 25.65 -16.90
N PHE A 36 12.10 25.26 -16.06
CA PHE A 36 13.44 25.85 -16.09
C PHE A 36 14.33 25.26 -17.19
N HIS A 37 13.87 24.20 -17.86
CA HIS A 37 14.61 23.47 -18.88
C HIS A 37 13.93 23.50 -20.27
N GLN A 38 12.87 24.30 -20.47
CA GLN A 38 12.16 24.40 -21.75
C GLN A 38 13.04 24.86 -22.92
N THR A 39 14.12 25.60 -22.63
CA THR A 39 15.10 26.06 -23.63
C THR A 39 16.34 25.16 -23.72
N ALA A 40 16.42 24.10 -22.91
CA ALA A 40 17.52 23.14 -22.94
C ALA A 40 17.38 22.16 -24.11
N ASP A 41 18.44 21.39 -24.39
CA ASP A 41 18.39 20.34 -25.40
C ASP A 41 17.42 19.20 -25.02
N ALA A 42 17.04 18.37 -25.99
CA ALA A 42 16.05 17.31 -25.80
C ALA A 42 16.46 16.28 -24.73
N LEU A 43 17.76 16.03 -24.56
CA LEU A 43 18.27 15.10 -23.55
C LEU A 43 18.11 15.68 -22.14
N ALA A 44 18.43 16.97 -21.97
CA ALA A 44 18.26 17.68 -20.71
C ALA A 44 16.78 17.84 -20.34
N GLN A 45 15.89 18.07 -21.30
CA GLN A 45 14.44 18.10 -21.08
C GLN A 45 13.91 16.74 -20.61
N ALA A 46 14.31 15.65 -21.28
CA ALA A 46 13.92 14.30 -20.90
C ALA A 46 14.43 13.93 -19.48
N ALA A 47 15.68 14.28 -19.17
CA ALA A 47 16.26 14.06 -17.84
C ALA A 47 15.54 14.86 -16.75
N SER A 48 15.16 16.11 -17.02
CA SER A 48 14.38 16.95 -16.09
C SER A 48 12.99 16.37 -15.83
N LEU A 49 12.33 15.85 -16.87
CA LEU A 49 11.02 15.21 -16.75
C LEU A 49 11.11 13.93 -15.91
N GLU A 50 12.10 13.07 -16.18
CA GLU A 50 12.32 11.85 -15.40
C GLU A 50 12.62 12.14 -13.93
N ALA A 51 13.49 13.14 -13.67
CA ALA A 51 13.81 13.58 -12.31
C ALA A 51 12.57 14.11 -11.58
N SER A 52 11.75 14.93 -12.24
CA SER A 52 10.49 15.43 -11.68
C SER A 52 9.50 14.30 -11.37
N ALA A 53 9.38 13.31 -12.26
CA ALA A 53 8.54 12.15 -12.04
C ALA A 53 9.05 11.30 -10.84
N LEU A 54 10.36 11.11 -10.73
CA LEU A 54 10.99 10.40 -9.62
C LEU A 54 10.74 11.11 -8.28
N VAL A 55 10.94 12.43 -8.20
CA VAL A 55 10.71 13.22 -6.97
C VAL A 55 9.25 13.14 -6.54
N ASN A 56 8.31 13.23 -7.49
CA ASN A 56 6.88 13.10 -7.19
C ASN A 56 6.51 11.70 -6.67
N ARG A 57 7.00 10.64 -7.32
CA ARG A 57 6.76 9.26 -6.88
C ARG A 57 7.35 9.01 -5.50
N ALA A 58 8.61 9.40 -5.29
CA ALA A 58 9.29 9.29 -4.01
C ALA A 58 8.51 10.01 -2.90
N TYR A 59 8.03 11.24 -3.16
CA TYR A 59 7.24 11.99 -2.19
C TYR A 59 5.92 11.30 -1.86
N ARG A 60 5.16 10.84 -2.87
CA ARG A 60 3.88 10.14 -2.65
C ARG A 60 4.07 8.87 -1.83
N THR A 61 5.04 8.04 -2.20
CA THR A 61 5.34 6.79 -1.50
C THR A 61 5.82 7.04 -0.08
N LEU A 62 6.75 7.99 0.12
CA LEU A 62 7.28 8.24 1.46
C LEU A 62 6.30 9.02 2.33
N ARG A 63 5.30 9.74 1.79
CA ARG A 63 4.32 10.47 2.62
C ARG A 63 3.30 9.54 3.24
N ASP A 64 2.86 8.51 2.52
CA ASP A 64 1.89 7.53 3.02
C ASP A 64 2.58 6.46 3.90
N PRO A 65 2.16 6.26 5.16
CA PRO A 65 2.82 5.31 6.05
C PRO A 65 2.82 3.86 5.55
N LEU A 66 1.74 3.40 4.90
CA LEU A 66 1.63 2.03 4.41
C LEU A 66 2.47 1.82 3.16
N ALA A 67 2.38 2.73 2.19
CA ALA A 67 3.20 2.73 0.98
C ALA A 67 4.70 2.82 1.33
N ARG A 68 5.06 3.57 2.38
CA ARG A 68 6.43 3.64 2.90
C ARG A 68 6.90 2.27 3.40
N VAL A 69 6.06 1.52 4.12
CA VAL A 69 6.38 0.16 4.57
C VAL A 69 6.49 -0.80 3.39
N GLU A 70 5.53 -0.79 2.46
CA GLU A 70 5.57 -1.59 1.24
C GLU A 70 6.87 -1.36 0.46
N TYR A 71 7.29 -0.09 0.38
CA TYR A 71 8.53 0.31 -0.26
C TYR A 71 9.77 -0.23 0.45
N VAL A 72 9.82 -0.11 1.77
CA VAL A 72 10.93 -0.64 2.57
C VAL A 72 11.04 -2.17 2.43
N VAL A 73 9.92 -2.88 2.47
CA VAL A 73 9.88 -4.34 2.25
C VAL A 73 10.45 -4.68 0.87
N ALA A 74 10.04 -3.96 -0.18
CA ALA A 74 10.54 -4.19 -1.53
C ALA A 74 12.07 -3.95 -1.64
N LEU A 75 12.58 -2.93 -0.95
CA LEU A 75 14.02 -2.65 -0.90
C LEU A 75 14.81 -3.76 -0.22
N GLU A 76 14.35 -4.28 0.92
CA GLU A 76 15.03 -5.37 1.64
C GLU A 76 14.99 -6.70 0.87
N GLU A 77 13.93 -6.93 0.09
CA GLU A 77 13.84 -8.11 -0.80
C GLU A 77 14.64 -7.95 -2.11
N GLY A 78 15.29 -6.81 -2.33
CA GLY A 78 16.03 -6.53 -3.56
C GLY A 78 15.14 -6.45 -4.80
N ARG A 79 13.83 -6.23 -4.63
CA ARG A 79 12.89 -6.08 -5.75
C ARG A 79 13.05 -4.69 -6.35
N GLU A 80 13.24 -4.61 -7.68
CA GLU A 80 13.06 -3.35 -8.38
C GLU A 80 11.62 -2.90 -8.17
N VAL A 81 11.45 -1.70 -7.60
CA VAL A 81 10.14 -1.07 -7.42
C VAL A 81 9.65 -0.59 -8.77
N ARG A 82 9.35 -1.54 -9.66
CA ARG A 82 8.52 -1.32 -10.83
C ARG A 82 7.08 -1.44 -10.36
N GLU A 83 6.32 -0.39 -10.62
CA GLU A 83 4.88 -0.35 -10.41
C GLU A 83 4.27 -1.66 -10.97
N GLU A 84 3.42 -2.29 -10.16
CA GLU A 84 2.63 -3.47 -10.53
C GLU A 84 3.38 -4.81 -10.64
N THR A 85 4.08 -5.22 -9.58
CA THR A 85 4.24 -6.66 -9.30
C THR A 85 3.81 -6.98 -7.86
N SER A 86 2.58 -6.59 -7.53
CA SER A 86 1.85 -7.26 -6.46
C SER A 86 1.42 -8.62 -7.01
N ALA A 87 2.35 -9.58 -7.08
CA ALA A 87 1.95 -10.97 -7.05
C ALA A 87 0.97 -11.07 -5.87
N LYS A 88 -0.28 -11.49 -6.14
CA LYS A 88 -1.27 -11.64 -5.07
C LYS A 88 -0.57 -12.48 -4.01
N PRO A 89 -0.35 -11.95 -2.79
CA PRO A 89 0.28 -12.73 -1.74
C PRO A 89 -0.54 -14.01 -1.55
N LYS A 90 -0.06 -15.05 -0.88
CA LYS A 90 -0.96 -16.16 -0.53
C LYS A 90 -1.84 -15.72 0.65
N PRO A 91 -3.10 -16.20 0.75
CA PRO A 91 -3.94 -15.84 1.88
C PRO A 91 -3.23 -16.32 3.15
N PRO A 92 -3.05 -15.45 4.16
CA PRO A 92 -2.52 -15.86 5.45
C PRO A 92 -3.35 -17.02 6.01
N VAL A 93 -2.68 -18.01 6.60
CA VAL A 93 -3.34 -19.23 7.09
C VAL A 93 -4.40 -18.91 8.15
N ASP A 94 -4.14 -17.89 8.97
CA ASP A 94 -5.03 -17.35 9.98
C ASP A 94 -6.27 -16.62 9.42
N LEU A 95 -6.33 -16.34 8.11
CA LEU A 95 -7.53 -15.83 7.44
C LEU A 95 -8.43 -16.93 6.89
N LEU A 96 -7.92 -18.15 6.69
CA LEU A 96 -8.61 -19.16 5.89
C LEU A 96 -9.98 -19.55 6.43
N ALA A 97 -10.13 -19.65 7.76
CA ALA A 97 -11.40 -20.00 8.39
C ALA A 97 -12.46 -18.91 8.15
N GLU A 98 -12.10 -17.65 8.40
CA GLU A 98 -12.99 -16.50 8.15
C GLU A 98 -13.37 -16.38 6.67
N MET A 99 -12.43 -16.71 5.77
CA MET A 99 -12.72 -16.72 4.34
C MET A 99 -13.76 -17.77 3.96
N LEU A 100 -13.70 -18.97 4.55
CA LEU A 100 -14.68 -20.01 4.30
C LEU A 100 -16.07 -19.57 4.79
N GLU A 101 -16.15 -19.01 6.00
CA GLU A 101 -17.40 -18.47 6.56
C GLU A 101 -18.04 -17.41 5.65
N VAL A 102 -17.23 -16.48 5.13
CA VAL A 102 -17.70 -15.42 4.24
C VAL A 102 -18.12 -15.97 2.88
N GLN A 103 -17.36 -16.91 2.31
CA GLN A 103 -17.70 -17.54 1.04
C GLN A 103 -19.01 -18.33 1.15
N GLU A 104 -19.23 -19.04 2.26
CA GLU A 104 -20.50 -19.74 2.53
C GLU A 104 -21.67 -18.76 2.59
N ALA A 105 -21.55 -17.65 3.34
CA ALA A 105 -22.59 -16.63 3.42
C ALA A 105 -22.90 -16.00 2.06
N LEU A 106 -21.86 -15.75 1.23
CA LEU A 106 -22.02 -15.25 -0.13
C LEU A 106 -22.72 -16.26 -1.05
N GLN A 107 -22.41 -17.55 -0.96
CA GLN A 107 -23.07 -18.60 -1.75
C GLN A 107 -24.54 -18.76 -1.33
N GLU A 108 -24.83 -18.71 -0.04
CA GLU A 108 -26.20 -18.77 0.50
C GLU A 108 -27.05 -17.62 -0.05
N ALA A 109 -26.56 -16.38 0.05
CA ALA A 109 -27.23 -15.20 -0.51
C ALA A 109 -27.42 -15.29 -2.04
N LYS A 110 -26.49 -15.93 -2.75
CA LYS A 110 -26.58 -16.11 -4.20
C LYS A 110 -27.60 -17.19 -4.60
N SER A 111 -27.71 -18.27 -3.83
CA SER A 111 -28.61 -19.40 -4.11
C SER A 111 -30.04 -19.12 -3.69
N GLU A 112 -30.25 -18.53 -2.52
CA GLU A 112 -31.58 -18.31 -1.92
C GLU A 112 -32.13 -16.91 -2.22
N GLY A 113 -31.28 -16.02 -2.72
CA GLY A 113 -31.57 -14.61 -2.93
C GLY A 113 -31.16 -13.75 -1.72
N LEU A 114 -30.91 -12.46 -1.98
CA LEU A 114 -30.51 -11.51 -0.95
C LEU A 114 -31.73 -11.08 -0.12
N THR A 115 -32.11 -11.91 0.85
CA THR A 115 -33.10 -11.56 1.87
C THR A 115 -32.58 -10.45 2.78
N ALA A 116 -33.48 -9.83 3.56
CA ALA A 116 -33.07 -8.81 4.53
C ALA A 116 -32.10 -9.38 5.58
N GLU A 117 -32.36 -10.61 6.03
CA GLU A 117 -31.53 -11.34 6.99
C GLU A 117 -30.16 -11.69 6.40
N ALA A 118 -30.11 -12.16 5.15
CA ALA A 118 -28.86 -12.46 4.46
C ALA A 118 -28.03 -11.17 4.25
N ALA A 119 -28.67 -10.08 3.84
CA ALA A 119 -28.01 -8.78 3.69
C ALA A 119 -27.41 -8.30 5.03
N GLU A 120 -28.15 -8.42 6.14
CA GLU A 120 -27.65 -8.01 7.45
C GLU A 120 -26.46 -8.85 7.93
N ARG A 121 -26.49 -10.16 7.65
CA ARG A 121 -25.35 -11.05 7.91
C ARG A 121 -24.12 -10.62 7.10
N LEU A 122 -24.28 -10.35 5.80
CA LEU A 122 -23.16 -9.90 4.95
C LEU A 122 -22.59 -8.54 5.39
N ARG A 123 -23.44 -7.59 5.83
CA ARG A 123 -22.98 -6.31 6.40
C ARG A 123 -22.19 -6.52 7.68
N THR A 124 -22.68 -7.38 8.58
CA THR A 124 -22.00 -7.70 9.83
C THR A 124 -20.61 -8.29 9.57
N GLU A 125 -20.49 -9.23 8.64
CA GLU A 125 -19.19 -9.79 8.24
C GLU A 125 -18.28 -8.73 7.60
N ARG A 126 -18.82 -7.88 6.71
CA ARG A 126 -18.03 -6.79 6.11
C ARG A 126 -17.47 -5.86 7.18
N ASP A 127 -18.29 -5.42 8.13
CA ASP A 127 -17.89 -4.49 9.18
C ASP A 127 -16.83 -5.12 10.11
N ARG A 128 -16.95 -6.42 10.42
CA ARG A 128 -15.93 -7.20 11.12
C ARG A 128 -14.60 -7.21 10.35
N LEU A 129 -14.63 -7.51 9.05
CA LEU A 129 -13.43 -7.55 8.21
C LEU A 129 -12.81 -6.17 8.04
N GLU A 130 -13.61 -5.11 7.94
CA GLU A 130 -13.13 -3.73 7.92
C GLU A 130 -12.38 -3.36 9.20
N ALA A 131 -12.96 -3.70 10.36
CA ALA A 131 -12.31 -3.47 11.65
C ALA A 131 -10.97 -4.20 11.73
N ARG A 132 -10.93 -5.47 11.27
CA ARG A 132 -9.69 -6.23 11.18
C ARG A 132 -8.68 -5.59 10.23
N ARG A 133 -9.10 -5.15 9.04
CA ARG A 133 -8.22 -4.49 8.06
C ARG A 133 -7.58 -3.23 8.66
N ARG A 134 -8.35 -2.43 9.41
CA ARG A 134 -7.84 -1.24 10.12
C ARG A 134 -6.87 -1.62 11.24
N ALA A 135 -7.10 -2.74 11.94
CA ALA A 135 -6.18 -3.26 12.94
C ALA A 135 -4.85 -3.70 12.31
N GLU A 136 -4.85 -4.36 11.16
CA GLU A 136 -3.62 -4.69 10.43
C GLU A 136 -2.84 -3.44 9.99
N GLU A 137 -3.53 -2.42 9.49
CA GLU A 137 -2.92 -1.13 9.12
C GLU A 137 -2.28 -0.44 10.34
N THR A 138 -2.97 -0.45 11.47
CA THR A 138 -2.46 0.12 12.74
C THR A 138 -1.24 -0.66 13.22
N ALA A 139 -1.30 -1.99 13.19
CA ALA A 139 -0.18 -2.82 13.61
C ALA A 139 1.06 -2.60 12.72
N VAL A 140 0.88 -2.38 11.41
CA VAL A 140 1.96 -2.00 10.49
C VAL A 140 2.59 -0.67 10.89
N THR A 141 1.79 0.35 11.20
CA THR A 141 2.32 1.67 11.57
C THR A 141 2.97 1.69 12.94
N GLU A 142 2.44 0.97 13.93
CA GLU A 142 3.03 0.84 15.27
C GLU A 142 4.40 0.14 15.23
N ALA A 143 4.56 -0.85 14.34
CA ALA A 143 5.83 -1.54 14.11
C ALA A 143 6.91 -0.66 13.45
N ALA A 144 6.59 0.56 13.01
CA ALA A 144 7.56 1.50 12.45
C ALA A 144 8.66 1.88 13.45
N ALA A 145 8.31 2.03 14.74
CA ALA A 145 9.30 2.37 15.76
C ALA A 145 10.29 1.22 16.00
N GLU A 146 9.83 -0.03 15.94
CA GLU A 146 10.69 -1.21 16.04
C GLU A 146 11.67 -1.28 14.86
N TRP A 147 11.19 -0.98 13.64
CA TRP A 147 12.04 -0.85 12.46
C TRP A 147 13.12 0.20 12.64
N ASP A 148 12.75 1.41 13.05
CA ASP A 148 13.71 2.51 13.22
C ASP A 148 14.77 2.16 14.25
N SER A 149 14.36 1.51 15.34
CA SER A 149 15.25 1.02 16.38
C SER A 149 16.20 -0.08 15.87
N ALA A 150 15.73 -0.96 14.99
CA ALA A 150 16.57 -1.97 14.35
C ALA A 150 17.55 -1.34 13.34
N VAL A 151 17.15 -0.30 12.61
CA VAL A 151 18.04 0.50 11.74
C VAL A 151 19.14 1.15 12.57
N ASP A 152 18.79 1.82 13.68
CA ASP A 152 19.75 2.52 14.54
C ASP A 152 20.78 1.57 15.17
N ARG A 153 20.35 0.36 15.54
CA ARG A 153 21.24 -0.67 16.11
C ARG A 153 22.01 -1.48 15.06
N GLY A 154 21.71 -1.33 13.77
CA GLY A 154 22.23 -2.22 12.73
C GLY A 154 21.83 -3.68 12.93
N ALA A 155 20.68 -3.92 13.56
CA ALA A 155 20.19 -5.27 13.84
C ALA A 155 19.65 -5.96 12.56
N ASP A 156 19.53 -7.28 12.62
CA ASP A 156 18.81 -8.04 11.60
C ASP A 156 17.34 -7.58 11.54
N ARG A 157 16.89 -7.21 10.33
CA ARG A 157 15.55 -6.69 10.07
C ARG A 157 14.67 -7.72 9.36
N GLN A 158 15.19 -8.88 8.98
CA GLN A 158 14.41 -9.90 8.26
C GLN A 158 13.14 -10.33 9.00
N PRO A 159 13.13 -10.51 10.34
CA PRO A 159 11.90 -10.83 11.06
C PRO A 159 10.82 -9.73 10.96
N LEU A 160 11.25 -8.47 10.92
CA LEU A 160 10.35 -7.33 10.74
C LEU A 160 9.80 -7.28 9.31
N VAL A 161 10.65 -7.55 8.31
CA VAL A 161 10.25 -7.65 6.90
C VAL A 161 9.19 -8.74 6.72
N ASP A 162 9.40 -9.92 7.29
CA ASP A 162 8.44 -11.03 7.19
C ASP A 162 7.11 -10.69 7.88
N ARG A 163 7.15 -10.04 9.04
CA ARG A 163 5.95 -9.56 9.74
C ARG A 163 5.20 -8.50 8.94
N PHE A 164 5.91 -7.53 8.34
CA PHE A 164 5.28 -6.54 7.46
C PHE A 164 4.62 -7.20 6.26
N LYS A 165 5.29 -8.17 5.63
CA LYS A 165 4.73 -8.92 4.50
C LYS A 165 3.44 -9.66 4.86
N GLN A 166 3.41 -10.32 6.01
CA GLN A 166 2.21 -11.01 6.49
C GLN A 166 1.03 -10.05 6.68
N ARG A 167 1.26 -8.91 7.33
CA ARG A 167 0.21 -7.90 7.57
C ARG A 167 -0.26 -7.21 6.29
N LEU A 168 0.68 -6.85 5.40
CA LEU A 168 0.34 -6.27 4.09
C LEU A 168 -0.43 -7.26 3.22
N ALA A 169 -0.07 -8.55 3.27
CA ALA A 169 -0.81 -9.61 2.61
C ALA A 169 -2.23 -9.75 3.18
N ALA A 170 -2.37 -9.82 4.51
CA ALA A 170 -3.66 -9.88 5.18
C ALA A 170 -4.55 -8.71 4.77
N ARG A 171 -4.01 -7.48 4.81
CA ARG A 171 -4.70 -6.27 4.39
C ARG A 171 -5.18 -6.33 2.94
N ALA A 172 -4.32 -6.74 2.01
CA ALA A 172 -4.66 -6.81 0.59
C ALA A 172 -5.78 -7.82 0.32
N TYR A 173 -5.76 -8.95 1.05
CA TYR A 173 -6.82 -9.97 0.99
C TYR A 173 -8.13 -9.50 1.59
N LEU A 174 -8.10 -8.94 2.80
CA LEU A 174 -9.28 -8.41 3.48
C LEU A 174 -9.99 -7.38 2.60
N ARG A 175 -9.23 -6.50 1.92
CA ARG A 175 -9.81 -5.58 0.93
C ARG A 175 -10.60 -6.31 -0.15
N THR A 176 -10.02 -7.32 -0.80
CA THR A 176 -10.72 -8.08 -1.85
C THR A 176 -12.00 -8.71 -1.35
N VAL A 177 -11.99 -9.30 -0.14
CA VAL A 177 -13.19 -9.92 0.43
C VAL A 177 -14.25 -8.88 0.81
N ILE A 178 -13.84 -7.72 1.33
CA ILE A 178 -14.73 -6.58 1.62
C ILE A 178 -15.36 -6.05 0.32
N ASP A 179 -14.58 -5.96 -0.76
CA ASP A 179 -15.08 -5.55 -2.08
C ASP A 179 -16.12 -6.56 -2.59
N ASP A 180 -15.86 -7.87 -2.50
CA ASP A 180 -16.79 -8.93 -2.89
C ASP A 180 -18.11 -8.87 -2.09
N LEU A 181 -18.02 -8.61 -0.77
CA LEU A 181 -19.18 -8.43 0.11
C LEU A 181 -20.00 -7.19 -0.27
N SER A 182 -19.33 -6.07 -0.56
CA SER A 182 -19.98 -4.82 -0.95
C SER A 182 -20.69 -4.96 -2.29
N GLN A 183 -20.07 -5.67 -3.24
CA GLN A 183 -20.67 -5.99 -4.52
C GLN A 183 -21.92 -6.87 -4.35
N ALA A 184 -21.86 -7.88 -3.48
CA ALA A 184 -23.00 -8.76 -3.21
C ALA A 184 -24.18 -8.01 -2.56
N LEU A 185 -23.89 -7.00 -1.74
CA LEU A 185 -24.88 -6.11 -1.12
C LEU A 185 -25.44 -5.06 -2.09
N GLY A 186 -24.82 -4.86 -3.26
CA GLY A 186 -25.16 -3.76 -4.17
C GLY A 186 -24.83 -2.38 -3.59
N GLU A 187 -23.92 -2.33 -2.62
CA GLU A 187 -23.51 -1.12 -1.88
C GLU A 187 -22.19 -0.55 -2.41
N ASP A 188 -21.87 -0.81 -3.69
CA ASP A 188 -20.67 -0.28 -4.33
C ASP A 188 -20.58 1.24 -4.12
N ALA A 189 -19.55 1.67 -3.39
CA ALA A 189 -19.04 3.02 -3.56
C ALA A 189 -18.63 3.12 -5.03
N GLU A 190 -19.18 4.08 -5.78
CA GLU A 190 -18.80 4.38 -7.16
C GLU A 190 -17.26 4.54 -7.28
N THR A 191 -16.53 3.46 -7.54
CA THR A 191 -15.13 3.51 -7.96
C THR A 191 -14.71 2.26 -8.73
N HIS A 192 -15.57 1.76 -9.63
CA HIS A 192 -15.11 0.91 -10.72
C HIS A 192 -14.81 1.75 -11.97
N VAL A 193 -13.72 2.53 -11.91
CA VAL A 193 -12.99 2.85 -13.14
C VAL A 193 -12.14 1.62 -13.50
N ALA A 194 -12.70 0.84 -14.42
CA ALA A 194 -12.03 -0.01 -15.41
C ALA A 194 -10.68 -0.65 -15.01
N HIS A 195 -10.71 -1.94 -14.66
CA HIS A 195 -9.68 -2.90 -15.14
C HIS A 195 -10.27 -4.30 -15.21
N ARG A 196 -11.26 -4.48 -16.11
CA ARG A 196 -11.52 -5.78 -16.73
C ARG A 196 -10.78 -5.77 -18.06
N ARG A 197 -9.62 -6.42 -18.16
CA ARG A 197 -9.08 -6.84 -19.45
C ARG A 197 -8.59 -8.28 -19.38
N HIS A 198 -9.02 -8.98 -20.42
CA HIS A 198 -8.61 -10.29 -20.90
C HIS A 198 -7.10 -10.52 -20.88
#